data_AF-A0A516SGS1-F1
#
_entry.id   AF-A0A516SGS1-F1
#
_cell.length_a   1.000
_cell.length_b   1.000
_cell.length_c   1.000
_cell.angle_alpha   90.00
_cell.angle_beta   90.00
_cell.angle_gamma   90.00
#
_symmetry.space_group_name_H-M   'P 1'
#
loop_
_entity.id
_entity.type
_entity.pdbx_description
1 polymer ?
#
loop_
_entity_poly.entity_id
_entity_poly.type
_entity_poly.pdbx_seq_one_letter_code
_entity_poly.pdbx_strand_id
1 'polypeptide(L)'
;MLYAYSLARTCSNNLGSLANRPPAESQDDPTTRAKRHAAEGKIHQRCDGFMADINKDPLLADFYSNIKKTSADPYFSARTDAAAAIKLLESANDPYLIESLLLSAAPLGNDKNGEPSRYFDGAWLTKADREILEMATTLAACRMGLACTAADDPTLLQNCAFGGICAETREGLWKAMIAENNIVGGQEKLMQYTDKIVEALREKNFRAFVPVK
;
A
#
# COMPACT_ATOMS: atom_id res chain seq x y z
N MET A 1 2.68 3.56 -17.14
CA MET A 1 1.23 3.88 -17.24
C MET A 1 0.50 3.66 -15.91
N LEU A 2 0.61 2.49 -15.27
CA LEU A 2 -0.06 2.17 -14.00
C LEU A 2 0.36 3.05 -12.81
N TYR A 3 1.65 3.40 -12.75
CA TYR A 3 2.21 4.32 -11.76
C TYR A 3 1.53 5.70 -11.76
N ALA A 4 1.22 6.26 -12.95
CA ALA A 4 0.63 7.60 -13.07
C ALA A 4 -0.80 7.67 -12.51
N TYR A 5 -1.62 6.62 -12.69
CA TYR A 5 -2.95 6.52 -12.09
C TYR A 5 -2.90 6.43 -10.56
N SER A 6 -2.00 5.59 -10.03
CA SER A 6 -1.82 5.44 -8.59
C SER A 6 -1.36 6.75 -7.95
N LEU A 7 -0.41 7.44 -8.61
CA LEU A 7 0.13 8.71 -8.14
C LEU A 7 -0.92 9.83 -8.18
N ALA A 8 -1.70 9.93 -9.26
CA ALA A 8 -2.77 10.93 -9.37
C ALA A 8 -3.85 10.78 -8.31
N ARG A 9 -4.33 9.55 -8.09
CA ARG A 9 -5.34 9.27 -7.06
C ARG A 9 -4.79 9.54 -5.66
N THR A 10 -3.55 9.12 -5.41
CA THR A 10 -2.84 9.36 -4.15
C THR A 10 -2.73 10.87 -3.88
N CYS A 11 -2.34 11.65 -4.89
CA CYS A 11 -2.19 13.09 -4.74
C CYS A 11 -3.51 13.84 -4.57
N SER A 12 -4.55 13.49 -5.33
CA SER A 12 -5.88 14.09 -5.15
C SER A 12 -6.44 13.81 -3.76
N ASN A 13 -6.30 12.58 -3.25
CA ASN A 13 -6.77 12.22 -1.92
C ASN A 13 -5.93 12.86 -0.82
N ASN A 14 -4.61 12.90 -0.97
CA ASN A 14 -3.72 13.50 0.03
C ASN A 14 -3.91 15.00 0.17
N LEU A 15 -3.95 15.74 -0.94
CA LEU A 15 -4.15 17.18 -0.91
C LEU A 15 -5.53 17.53 -0.34
N GLY A 16 -6.57 16.77 -0.73
CA GLY A 16 -7.92 16.94 -0.17
C GLY A 16 -7.97 16.66 1.33
N SER A 17 -7.32 15.59 1.80
CA SER A 17 -7.28 15.26 3.23
C SER A 17 -6.43 16.24 4.05
N LEU A 18 -5.32 16.74 3.50
CA LEU A 18 -4.48 17.75 4.17
C LEU A 18 -5.23 19.09 4.32
N ALA A 19 -5.96 19.52 3.29
CA ALA A 19 -6.74 20.76 3.33
C ALA A 19 -7.89 20.72 4.36
N ASN A 20 -8.40 19.53 4.68
CA ASN A 20 -9.54 19.33 5.60
C ASN A 20 -9.13 18.77 6.97
N ARG A 21 -7.83 18.62 7.23
CA ARG A 21 -7.35 18.08 8.50
C ARG A 21 -7.59 19.11 9.63
N PRO A 22 -8.10 18.69 10.80
CA PRO A 22 -8.12 19.56 11.98
C PRO A 22 -6.68 19.98 12.37
N PRO A 23 -6.49 21.19 12.95
CA PRO A 23 -5.17 21.66 13.37
C PRO A 23 -4.47 20.59 14.22
N ALA A 24 -3.16 20.39 14.02
CA ALA A 24 -2.40 19.40 14.79
C ALA A 24 -2.66 19.60 16.28
N GLU A 25 -3.08 18.53 16.96
CA GLU A 25 -3.35 18.55 18.39
C GLU A 25 -2.11 19.06 19.14
N SER A 26 -2.35 19.88 20.16
CA SER A 26 -1.34 20.59 20.95
C SER A 26 -0.45 19.68 21.82
N GLN A 27 -0.32 18.39 21.48
CA GLN A 27 0.33 17.35 22.29
C GLN A 27 1.60 16.76 21.66
N ASP A 28 1.89 17.02 20.39
CA ASP A 28 3.14 16.56 19.77
C ASP A 28 4.37 17.24 20.41
N ASP A 29 5.38 16.44 20.75
CA ASP A 29 6.70 16.94 21.12
C ASP A 29 7.36 17.69 19.93
N PRO A 30 8.35 18.58 20.19
CA PRO A 30 8.96 19.39 19.13
C PRO A 30 9.54 18.59 17.96
N THR A 31 10.05 17.38 18.21
CA THR A 31 10.66 16.52 17.20
C THR A 31 9.60 15.92 16.28
N THR A 32 8.53 15.37 16.87
CA THR A 32 7.41 14.79 16.11
C THR A 32 6.71 15.86 15.26
N ARG A 33 6.52 17.05 15.83
CA ARG A 33 5.96 18.20 15.10
C ARG A 33 6.80 18.58 13.89
N ALA A 34 8.13 18.64 14.03
CA ALA A 34 9.04 18.94 12.93
C ALA A 34 8.96 17.88 11.82
N LYS A 35 8.93 16.58 12.19
CA LYS A 35 8.76 15.49 11.23
C LYS A 35 7.43 15.57 10.48
N ARG A 36 6.34 15.89 11.18
CA ARG A 36 5.00 16.06 10.60
C ARG A 36 4.97 17.18 9.56
N HIS A 37 5.49 18.37 9.90
CA HIS A 37 5.60 19.47 8.94
C HIS A 37 6.50 19.14 7.75
N ALA A 38 7.61 18.43 7.95
CA ALA A 38 8.46 17.98 6.86
C ALA A 38 7.73 17.00 5.93
N ALA A 39 6.92 16.08 6.49
CA ALA A 39 6.10 15.15 5.71
C ALA A 39 5.02 15.87 4.90
N GLU A 40 4.31 16.82 5.51
CA GLU A 40 3.34 17.70 4.82
C GLU A 40 3.99 18.44 3.64
N GLY A 41 5.13 19.09 3.87
CA GLY A 41 5.86 19.83 2.84
C GLY A 41 6.27 18.94 1.66
N LYS A 42 6.68 17.69 1.93
CA LYS A 42 7.00 16.72 0.88
C LYS A 42 5.77 16.26 0.09
N ILE A 43 4.63 16.05 0.76
CA ILE A 43 3.38 15.70 0.07
C ILE A 43 2.98 16.84 -0.88
N HIS A 44 3.02 18.10 -0.40
CA HIS A 44 2.77 19.27 -1.25
C HIS A 44 3.74 19.33 -2.43
N GLN A 45 5.04 19.24 -2.18
CA GLN A 45 6.05 19.27 -3.25
C GLN A 45 5.80 18.22 -4.34
N ARG A 46 5.50 16.98 -3.94
CA ARG A 46 5.25 15.87 -4.88
C ARG A 46 3.96 16.03 -5.64
N CYS A 47 2.89 16.44 -4.97
CA CYS A 47 1.57 16.50 -5.57
C CYS A 47 1.32 17.77 -6.37
N ASP A 48 1.87 18.92 -5.96
CA ASP A 48 1.80 20.15 -6.74
C ASP A 48 2.65 20.04 -8.02
N GLY A 49 3.84 19.44 -7.93
CA GLY A 49 4.68 19.13 -9.10
C GLY A 49 3.95 18.22 -10.10
N PHE A 50 3.34 17.14 -9.60
CA PHE A 50 2.58 16.22 -10.42
C PHE A 50 1.34 16.85 -11.07
N MET A 51 0.57 17.66 -10.33
CA MET A 51 -0.60 18.36 -10.87
C MET A 51 -0.21 19.42 -11.91
N ALA A 52 0.92 20.10 -11.72
CA ALA A 52 1.47 21.03 -12.70
C ALA A 52 1.88 20.31 -14.00
N ASP A 53 2.37 19.08 -13.90
CA ASP A 53 2.79 18.27 -15.05
C ASP A 53 1.60 17.64 -15.79
N ILE A 54 0.55 17.17 -15.10
CA ILE A 54 -0.70 16.70 -15.73
C ILE A 54 -1.30 17.77 -16.66
N ASN A 55 -1.35 19.03 -16.20
CA ASN A 55 -1.96 20.11 -16.97
C ASN A 55 -1.15 20.50 -18.21
N LYS A 56 0.12 20.07 -18.30
CA LYS A 56 1.03 20.36 -19.41
C LYS A 56 1.21 19.19 -20.37
N ASP A 57 0.90 17.98 -19.94
CA ASP A 57 1.03 16.76 -20.74
C ASP A 57 -0.36 16.26 -21.19
N PRO A 58 -0.70 16.38 -22.49
CA PRO A 58 -1.98 15.93 -23.04
C PRO A 58 -2.25 14.42 -22.84
N LEU A 59 -1.21 13.58 -22.77
CA LEU A 59 -1.37 12.15 -22.49
C LEU A 59 -1.80 11.95 -21.04
N LEU A 60 -1.13 12.62 -20.09
CA LEU A 60 -1.50 12.55 -18.66
C LEU A 60 -2.90 13.15 -18.40
N ALA A 61 -3.27 14.20 -19.13
CA ALA A 61 -4.61 14.79 -19.08
C ALA A 61 -5.71 13.85 -19.63
N ASP A 62 -5.47 13.16 -20.76
CA ASP A 62 -6.39 12.11 -21.27
C ASP A 62 -6.48 10.94 -20.28
N PHE A 63 -5.37 10.52 -19.67
CA PHE A 63 -5.39 9.47 -18.63
C PHE A 63 -6.22 9.86 -17.40
N TYR A 64 -6.10 11.10 -16.90
CA TYR A 64 -6.86 11.57 -15.75
C TYR A 64 -8.38 11.66 -16.02
N SER A 65 -8.77 12.02 -17.25
CA SER A 65 -10.16 12.29 -17.61
C SER A 65 -10.93 11.09 -18.20
N ASN A 66 -10.23 10.05 -18.69
CA ASN A 66 -10.85 9.04 -19.56
C ASN A 66 -10.93 7.62 -18.94
N ILE A 67 -11.76 7.49 -17.90
CA ILE A 67 -11.98 6.25 -17.11
C ILE A 67 -12.49 5.06 -17.96
N LYS A 68 -13.03 5.29 -19.17
CA LYS A 68 -13.57 4.23 -20.06
C LYS A 68 -12.54 3.49 -20.90
N LYS A 69 -11.38 4.09 -21.25
CA LYS A 69 -10.28 3.34 -21.92
C LYS A 69 -9.56 2.41 -20.93
N THR A 70 -9.54 2.79 -19.66
CA THR A 70 -8.91 2.04 -18.56
C THR A 70 -9.59 0.72 -18.21
N SER A 71 -10.88 0.54 -18.48
CA SER A 71 -11.54 -0.75 -18.19
C SER A 71 -11.09 -1.91 -19.10
N ALA A 72 -10.40 -1.62 -20.20
CA ALA A 72 -9.78 -2.63 -21.06
C ALA A 72 -8.33 -2.97 -20.67
N ASP A 73 -7.75 -2.24 -19.70
CA ASP A 73 -6.40 -2.50 -19.21
C ASP A 73 -6.40 -3.73 -18.28
N PRO A 74 -5.57 -4.76 -18.55
CA PRO A 74 -5.45 -5.96 -17.73
C PRO A 74 -5.23 -5.69 -16.24
N TYR A 75 -4.63 -4.54 -15.89
CA TYR A 75 -4.45 -4.09 -14.52
C TYR A 75 -5.77 -3.92 -13.77
N PHE A 76 -6.81 -3.40 -14.42
CA PHE A 76 -8.09 -3.15 -13.76
C PHE A 76 -8.79 -4.46 -13.40
N SER A 77 -8.78 -5.44 -14.31
CA SER A 77 -9.27 -6.79 -13.99
C SER A 77 -8.49 -7.44 -12.85
N ALA A 78 -7.16 -7.24 -12.83
CA ALA A 78 -6.29 -7.80 -11.80
C ALA A 78 -6.49 -7.17 -10.42
N ARG A 79 -7.07 -5.96 -10.31
CA ARG A 79 -7.38 -5.39 -8.99
C ARG A 79 -8.57 -6.06 -8.30
N THR A 80 -9.45 -6.68 -9.08
CA THR A 80 -10.71 -7.27 -8.60
C THR A 80 -10.74 -8.79 -8.70
N ASP A 81 -9.78 -9.40 -9.40
CA ASP A 81 -9.70 -10.85 -9.61
C ASP A 81 -8.32 -11.38 -9.21
N ALA A 82 -8.31 -12.31 -8.25
CA ALA A 82 -7.07 -12.86 -7.69
C ALA A 82 -6.25 -13.65 -8.72
N ALA A 83 -6.90 -14.40 -9.61
CA ALA A 83 -6.20 -15.16 -10.64
C ALA A 83 -5.50 -14.24 -11.66
N ALA A 84 -6.17 -13.17 -12.09
CA ALA A 84 -5.57 -12.13 -12.93
C ALA A 84 -4.44 -11.39 -12.21
N ALA A 85 -4.57 -11.10 -10.91
CA ALA A 85 -3.51 -10.51 -10.10
C ALA A 85 -2.25 -11.38 -10.08
N ILE A 86 -2.42 -12.68 -9.77
CA ILE A 86 -1.33 -13.65 -9.73
C ILE A 86 -0.63 -13.73 -11.09
N LYS A 87 -1.40 -13.87 -12.17
CA LYS A 87 -0.85 -13.93 -13.54
C LYS A 87 0.00 -12.70 -13.89
N LEU A 88 -0.42 -11.51 -13.46
CA LEU A 88 0.39 -10.30 -13.67
C LEU A 88 1.65 -10.31 -12.79
N LEU A 89 1.56 -10.73 -11.53
CA LEU A 89 2.69 -10.82 -10.61
C LEU A 89 3.76 -11.84 -11.06
N GLU A 90 3.37 -12.89 -11.77
CA GLU A 90 4.29 -13.87 -12.38
C GLU A 90 5.28 -13.21 -13.35
N SER A 91 4.85 -12.15 -14.04
CA SER A 91 5.67 -11.42 -15.02
C SER A 91 6.14 -10.04 -14.54
N ALA A 92 5.65 -9.56 -13.40
CA ALA A 92 5.99 -8.26 -12.86
C ALA A 92 7.40 -8.24 -12.25
N ASN A 93 8.17 -7.21 -12.61
CA ASN A 93 9.43 -6.82 -11.96
C ASN A 93 9.38 -5.39 -11.42
N ASP A 94 8.31 -4.63 -11.72
CA ASP A 94 8.10 -3.27 -11.24
C ASP A 94 7.60 -3.32 -9.78
N PRO A 95 8.36 -2.79 -8.79
CA PRO A 95 7.97 -2.82 -7.39
C PRO A 95 6.65 -2.08 -7.10
N TYR A 96 6.31 -1.04 -7.87
CA TYR A 96 5.04 -0.33 -7.72
C TYR A 96 3.86 -1.16 -8.23
N LEU A 97 4.07 -1.89 -9.34
CA LEU A 97 3.06 -2.82 -9.83
C LEU A 97 2.81 -3.93 -8.81
N ILE A 98 3.90 -4.49 -8.25
CA ILE A 98 3.86 -5.52 -7.21
C ILE A 98 3.05 -5.02 -6.00
N GLU A 99 3.39 -3.85 -5.44
CA GLU A 99 2.68 -3.25 -4.30
C GLU A 99 1.17 -3.14 -4.57
N SER A 100 0.80 -2.71 -5.77
CA SER A 100 -0.60 -2.46 -6.11
C SER A 100 -1.44 -3.72 -6.39
N LEU A 101 -0.79 -4.87 -6.65
CA LEU A 101 -1.47 -6.12 -7.01
C LEU A 101 -1.42 -7.18 -5.91
N LEU A 102 -0.43 -7.14 -5.01
CA LEU A 102 -0.24 -8.19 -3.99
C LEU A 102 -1.48 -8.40 -3.12
N LEU A 103 -2.14 -7.32 -2.73
CA LEU A 103 -3.35 -7.42 -1.93
C LEU A 103 -4.53 -8.01 -2.70
N SER A 104 -4.59 -7.80 -4.02
CA SER A 104 -5.61 -8.41 -4.89
C SER A 104 -5.34 -9.89 -5.14
N ALA A 105 -4.06 -10.30 -5.11
CA ALA A 105 -3.67 -11.71 -5.21
C ALA A 105 -4.12 -12.54 -3.99
N ALA A 106 -4.23 -11.93 -2.81
CA ALA A 106 -4.82 -12.56 -1.63
C ALA A 106 -6.35 -12.38 -1.64
N PRO A 107 -7.15 -13.37 -2.09
CA PRO A 107 -8.56 -13.17 -2.35
C PRO A 107 -9.32 -12.80 -1.06
N LEU A 108 -10.20 -11.82 -1.20
CA LEU A 108 -11.13 -11.43 -0.14
C LEU A 108 -12.34 -12.37 -0.18
N GLY A 109 -12.73 -12.86 0.99
CA GLY A 109 -13.88 -13.74 1.17
C GLY A 109 -14.43 -13.61 2.58
N ASN A 110 -15.18 -14.64 2.99
CA ASN A 110 -15.63 -14.78 4.37
C ASN A 110 -15.09 -16.10 4.93
N ASP A 111 -14.73 -16.11 6.20
CA ASP A 111 -14.43 -17.35 6.91
C ASP A 111 -15.70 -18.21 7.10
N LYS A 112 -15.55 -19.39 7.72
CA LYS A 112 -16.67 -20.30 8.02
C LYS A 112 -17.78 -19.68 8.90
N ASN A 113 -17.50 -18.56 9.57
CA ASN A 113 -18.42 -17.86 10.46
C ASN A 113 -19.02 -16.61 9.80
N GLY A 114 -18.68 -16.31 8.54
CA GLY A 114 -19.15 -15.11 7.83
C GLY A 114 -18.30 -13.86 8.05
N GLU A 115 -17.15 -13.97 8.74
CA GLU A 115 -16.27 -12.84 9.01
C GLU A 115 -15.41 -12.50 7.78
N PRO A 116 -15.28 -11.21 7.40
CA PRO A 116 -14.47 -10.81 6.27
C PRO A 116 -13.00 -11.23 6.44
N SER A 117 -12.51 -12.05 5.52
CA SER A 117 -11.23 -12.74 5.61
C SER A 117 -10.44 -12.66 4.31
N ARG A 118 -9.13 -12.89 4.41
CA ARG A 118 -8.25 -13.04 3.25
C ARG A 118 -7.60 -14.41 3.28
N TYR A 119 -7.59 -15.09 2.14
CA TYR A 119 -6.88 -16.35 2.04
C TYR A 119 -5.38 -16.11 1.90
N PHE A 120 -4.60 -16.79 2.73
CA PHE A 120 -3.15 -16.90 2.57
C PHE A 120 -2.64 -18.16 3.26
N ASP A 121 -1.78 -18.88 2.57
CA ASP A 121 -1.02 -20.03 3.03
C ASP A 121 -1.86 -21.09 3.76
N GLY A 122 -2.90 -21.58 3.10
CA GLY A 122 -3.75 -22.64 3.66
C GLY A 122 -4.88 -22.17 4.58
N ALA A 123 -4.96 -20.86 4.91
CA ALA A 123 -5.92 -20.36 5.88
C ALA A 123 -6.68 -19.11 5.39
N TRP A 124 -7.92 -18.97 5.86
CA TRP A 124 -8.68 -17.72 5.79
C TRP A 124 -8.38 -16.89 7.04
N LEU A 125 -7.54 -15.87 6.89
CA LEU A 125 -7.10 -14.99 7.98
C LEU A 125 -8.16 -13.91 8.26
N THR A 126 -8.47 -13.70 9.54
CA THR A 126 -9.46 -12.71 10.01
C THR A 126 -8.83 -11.72 10.99
N LYS A 127 -9.51 -10.59 11.23
CA LYS A 127 -9.14 -9.59 12.26
C LYS A 127 -7.66 -9.21 12.19
N ALA A 128 -6.92 -9.36 13.29
CA ALA A 128 -5.50 -9.01 13.39
C ALA A 128 -4.62 -9.76 12.39
N ASP A 129 -4.89 -11.04 12.11
CA ASP A 129 -4.09 -11.81 11.15
C ASP A 129 -4.32 -11.32 9.72
N ARG A 130 -5.56 -10.90 9.40
CA ARG A 130 -5.86 -10.22 8.14
C ARG A 130 -5.06 -8.91 8.04
N GLU A 131 -5.12 -8.06 9.07
CA GLU A 131 -4.40 -6.78 9.09
C GLU A 131 -2.89 -6.95 8.95
N ILE A 132 -2.31 -7.94 9.64
CA ILE A 132 -0.88 -8.26 9.53
C ILE A 132 -0.53 -8.72 8.10
N LEU A 133 -1.39 -9.52 7.45
CA LEU A 133 -1.20 -9.88 6.04
C LEU A 133 -1.20 -8.64 5.14
N GLU A 134 -2.14 -7.71 5.34
CA GLU A 134 -2.21 -6.48 4.56
C GLU A 134 -0.92 -5.64 4.74
N MET A 135 -0.44 -5.49 5.96
CA MET A 135 0.87 -4.85 6.24
C MET A 135 2.02 -5.59 5.53
N ALA A 136 2.05 -6.93 5.60
CA ALA A 136 3.08 -7.76 4.98
C ALA A 136 3.12 -7.59 3.44
N THR A 137 1.96 -7.48 2.77
CA THR A 137 1.93 -7.27 1.32
C THR A 137 2.61 -5.96 0.90
N THR A 138 2.39 -4.88 1.64
CA THR A 138 3.04 -3.58 1.35
C THR A 138 4.53 -3.58 1.70
N LEU A 139 4.93 -4.36 2.71
CA LEU A 139 6.33 -4.51 3.12
C LEU A 139 7.12 -5.39 2.14
N ALA A 140 6.48 -6.41 1.56
CA ALA A 140 7.10 -7.27 0.56
C ALA A 140 7.54 -6.48 -0.70
N ALA A 141 6.74 -5.49 -1.14
CA ALA A 141 7.14 -4.61 -2.24
C ALA A 141 8.45 -3.84 -1.95
N CYS A 142 8.67 -3.42 -0.69
CA CYS A 142 9.94 -2.81 -0.25
C CYS A 142 11.12 -3.77 -0.46
N ARG A 143 10.93 -5.05 -0.11
CA ARG A 143 11.93 -6.12 -0.29
C ARG A 143 12.18 -6.47 -1.76
N MET A 144 11.30 -6.01 -2.66
CA MET A 144 11.45 -6.12 -4.11
C MET A 144 12.01 -4.86 -4.77
N GLY A 145 12.44 -3.85 -4.00
CA GLY A 145 13.12 -2.66 -4.52
C GLY A 145 12.30 -1.38 -4.50
N LEU A 146 11.10 -1.39 -3.92
CA LEU A 146 10.35 -0.16 -3.65
C LEU A 146 11.05 0.65 -2.55
N ALA A 147 11.22 1.96 -2.77
CA ALA A 147 11.77 2.84 -1.75
C ALA A 147 10.77 3.01 -0.59
N CYS A 148 11.13 2.50 0.60
CA CYS A 148 10.26 2.46 1.78
C CYS A 148 10.86 3.21 2.97
N THR A 149 11.31 4.44 2.73
CA THR A 149 11.93 5.34 3.70
C THR A 149 11.12 6.63 3.83
N ALA A 150 11.26 7.35 4.94
CA ALA A 150 10.60 8.64 5.15
C ALA A 150 10.99 9.72 4.13
N ALA A 151 11.97 9.44 3.26
CA ALA A 151 12.28 10.27 2.11
C ALA A 151 11.22 10.17 1.02
N ASP A 152 10.81 8.94 0.71
CA ASP A 152 10.20 8.61 -0.59
C ASP A 152 8.88 7.86 -0.52
N ASP A 153 8.56 7.30 0.65
CA ASP A 153 7.43 6.40 0.84
C ASP A 153 6.13 7.19 1.11
N PRO A 154 5.13 7.13 0.20
CA PRO A 154 3.87 7.83 0.39
C PRO A 154 3.11 7.39 1.65
N THR A 155 3.18 6.12 2.03
CA THR A 155 2.52 5.59 3.23
C THR A 155 3.13 6.17 4.49
N LEU A 156 4.47 6.25 4.58
CA LEU A 156 5.14 6.88 5.72
C LEU A 156 4.83 8.37 5.80
N LEU A 157 4.89 9.06 4.66
CA LEU A 157 4.59 10.49 4.58
C LEU A 157 3.14 10.78 4.99
N GLN A 158 2.18 10.02 4.47
CA GLN A 158 0.77 10.15 4.84
C GLN A 158 0.56 9.86 6.32
N ASN A 159 1.04 8.72 6.82
CA ASN A 159 0.83 8.35 8.22
C ASN A 159 1.40 9.41 9.17
N CYS A 160 2.62 9.87 8.92
CA CYS A 160 3.23 10.95 9.68
C CYS A 160 2.52 12.29 9.47
N ALA A 161 2.00 12.60 8.28
CA ALA A 161 1.28 13.85 8.03
C ALA A 161 -0.17 13.84 8.54
N PHE A 162 -0.75 12.71 8.96
CA PHE A 162 -2.16 12.62 9.36
C PHE A 162 -2.39 12.25 10.84
N GLY A 163 -1.47 12.64 11.72
CA GLY A 163 -1.60 12.39 13.16
C GLY A 163 -0.91 11.11 13.63
N GLY A 164 -0.58 10.18 12.73
CA GLY A 164 0.02 8.89 13.06
C GLY A 164 1.52 8.92 13.34
N ILE A 165 2.07 7.72 13.54
CA ILE A 165 3.48 7.44 13.82
C ILE A 165 4.41 7.96 12.69
N CYS A 166 5.38 8.78 13.07
CA CYS A 166 6.44 9.27 12.17
C CYS A 166 7.67 8.34 12.17
N ALA A 167 7.54 7.19 11.51
CA ALA A 167 8.61 6.20 11.38
C ALA A 167 9.57 6.49 10.21
N GLU A 168 10.82 6.06 10.33
CA GLU A 168 11.86 6.23 9.30
C GLU A 168 11.74 5.23 8.14
N THR A 169 11.16 4.05 8.40
CA THR A 169 10.97 2.96 7.42
C THR A 169 9.60 2.33 7.56
N ARG A 170 9.09 1.73 6.47
CA ARG A 170 7.78 1.05 6.47
C ARG A 170 7.74 -0.12 7.44
N GLU A 171 8.85 -0.85 7.56
CA GLU A 171 8.99 -1.90 8.57
C GLU A 171 8.87 -1.34 9.99
N GLY A 172 9.52 -0.20 10.26
CA GLY A 172 9.44 0.49 11.54
C GLY A 172 8.01 0.94 11.86
N LEU A 173 7.30 1.47 10.87
CA LEU A 173 5.89 1.87 11.01
C LEU A 173 5.02 0.67 11.43
N TRP A 174 5.06 -0.43 10.67
CA TRP A 174 4.22 -1.59 10.95
C TRP A 174 4.54 -2.25 12.29
N LYS A 175 5.83 -2.34 12.66
CA LYS A 175 6.23 -2.84 13.99
C LYS A 175 5.70 -1.97 15.13
N ALA A 176 5.69 -0.65 14.94
CA ALA A 176 5.16 0.29 15.94
C ALA A 176 3.64 0.19 16.04
N MET A 177 2.91 0.12 14.92
CA MET A 177 1.46 -0.09 14.93
C MET A 177 1.04 -1.41 15.58
N ILE A 178 1.78 -2.50 15.33
CA ILE A 178 1.55 -3.79 15.98
C ILE A 178 1.72 -3.67 17.50
N ALA A 179 2.72 -2.91 17.96
CA ALA A 179 2.96 -2.68 19.37
C ALA A 179 1.85 -1.82 20.02
N GLU A 180 1.44 -0.72 19.38
CA GLU A 180 0.36 0.14 19.88
C GLU A 180 -0.97 -0.62 20.02
N ASN A 181 -1.25 -1.56 19.11
CA ASN A 181 -2.46 -2.38 19.12
C ASN A 181 -2.33 -3.65 20.00
N ASN A 182 -1.20 -3.85 20.69
CA ASN A 182 -0.94 -5.01 21.55
C ASN A 182 -1.16 -6.37 20.88
N ILE A 183 -0.81 -6.50 19.59
CA ILE A 183 -1.03 -7.74 18.85
C ILE A 183 0.08 -8.75 19.19
N VAL A 184 -0.26 -9.72 20.06
CA VAL A 184 0.66 -10.75 20.53
C VAL A 184 1.24 -11.56 19.36
N GLY A 185 2.57 -11.61 19.27
CA GLY A 185 3.29 -12.30 18.19
C GLY A 185 3.19 -11.61 16.82
N GLY A 186 2.57 -10.42 16.74
CA GLY A 186 2.28 -9.76 15.47
C GLY A 186 3.52 -9.42 14.65
N GLN A 187 4.63 -9.01 15.29
CA GLN A 187 5.86 -8.66 14.57
C GLN A 187 6.51 -9.88 13.93
N GLU A 188 6.48 -11.04 14.61
CA GLU A 188 6.99 -12.29 14.05
C GLU A 188 6.14 -12.72 12.85
N LYS A 189 4.81 -12.69 12.99
CA LYS A 189 3.87 -12.99 11.89
C LYS A 189 4.05 -12.05 10.70
N LEU A 190 4.26 -10.75 10.94
CA LEU A 190 4.54 -9.77 9.89
C LEU A 190 5.74 -10.20 9.04
N MET A 191 6.84 -10.59 9.69
CA MET A 191 8.04 -11.04 8.98
C MET A 191 7.81 -12.38 8.28
N GLN A 192 7.16 -13.34 8.93
CA GLN A 192 6.84 -14.64 8.33
C GLN A 192 5.99 -14.50 7.06
N TYR A 193 4.94 -13.68 7.09
CA TYR A 193 4.12 -13.42 5.90
C TYR A 193 4.92 -12.67 4.83
N THR A 194 5.70 -11.66 5.22
CA THR A 194 6.54 -10.91 4.26
C THR A 194 7.52 -11.84 3.55
N ASP A 195 8.19 -12.72 4.26
CA ASP A 195 9.18 -13.64 3.70
C ASP A 195 8.52 -14.62 2.71
N LYS A 196 7.37 -15.21 3.08
CA LYS A 196 6.60 -16.09 2.17
C LYS A 196 6.12 -15.38 0.92
N ILE A 197 5.68 -14.12 1.05
CA ILE A 197 5.26 -13.31 -0.11
C ILE A 197 6.46 -13.02 -1.01
N VAL A 198 7.61 -12.66 -0.43
CA VAL A 198 8.85 -12.38 -1.18
C VAL A 198 9.36 -13.64 -1.88
N GLU A 199 9.32 -14.79 -1.21
CA GLU A 199 9.65 -16.09 -1.80
C GLU A 199 8.74 -16.38 -3.00
N ALA A 200 7.42 -16.25 -2.84
CA ALA A 200 6.46 -16.42 -3.94
C ALA A 200 6.76 -15.50 -5.14
N LEU A 201 7.13 -14.24 -4.89
CA LEU A 201 7.48 -13.26 -5.92
C LEU A 201 8.79 -13.57 -6.65
N ARG A 202 9.78 -14.13 -5.94
CA ARG A 202 11.10 -14.49 -6.49
C ARG A 202 11.03 -15.79 -7.28
N GLU A 203 10.32 -16.77 -6.75
CA GLU A 203 10.17 -18.10 -7.36
C GLU A 203 9.05 -18.17 -8.39
N LYS A 204 8.25 -17.11 -8.51
CA LYS A 204 7.04 -17.08 -9.33
C LYS A 204 6.07 -18.22 -8.98
N ASN A 205 5.99 -18.53 -7.69
CA ASN A 205 5.17 -19.61 -7.15
C ASN A 205 4.15 -19.05 -6.14
N PHE A 206 2.93 -18.80 -6.63
CA PHE A 206 1.87 -18.15 -5.85
C PHE A 206 0.90 -19.14 -5.20
N ARG A 207 1.29 -20.39 -4.96
CA ARG A 207 0.41 -21.40 -4.34
C ARG A 207 -0.16 -20.96 -2.99
N ALA A 208 0.60 -20.22 -2.18
CA ALA A 208 0.13 -19.67 -0.92
C ALA A 208 -1.06 -18.71 -1.07
N PHE A 209 -1.28 -18.13 -2.25
CA PHE A 209 -2.39 -17.20 -2.49
C PHE A 209 -3.66 -17.89 -3.02
N VAL A 210 -3.60 -19.18 -3.35
CA VAL A 210 -4.69 -19.89 -4.03
C VAL A 210 -5.43 -20.80 -3.04
N PRO A 211 -6.73 -20.57 -2.76
CA PRO A 211 -7.53 -21.46 -1.95
C PRO A 211 -7.54 -22.89 -2.49
N VAL A 212 -7.20 -23.86 -1.63
CA VAL A 212 -7.37 -25.29 -1.92
C VAL A 212 -8.86 -25.61 -1.84
N LYS A 213 -9.39 -26.27 -2.88
CA LYS A 213 -10.79 -26.69 -2.98
C LYS A 213 -11.10 -27.86 -2.06
#